data_AF-A0A1W5ZS44-F1
#
_entry.id   AF-A0A1W5ZS44-F1
#
_cell.length_a   1.000
_cell.length_b   1.000
_cell.length_c   1.000
_cell.angle_alpha   90.00
_cell.angle_beta   90.00
_cell.angle_gamma   90.00
#
_symmetry.space_group_name_H-M   'P 1'
#
loop_
_entity.id
_entity.type
_entity.pdbx_description
1 polymer ?
#
loop_
_entity_poly.entity_id
_entity_poly.type
_entity_poly.pdbx_seq_one_letter_code
_entity_poly.pdbx_strand_id
1 'polypeptide(L)'
;MEIRFDSINVYMIEKSSGIFVGPNIQYGWRTQQKENVGLGKVIGEGNILTQNINVIHDEDMVDMPIKKEAAKESKKANGIGQGES
;
A
#
# COMPACT_ATOMS: atom_id res chain seq x y z
N MET A 1 -32.49 -8.08 -6.21
CA MET A 1 -31.88 -8.08 -4.87
C MET A 1 -30.89 -6.93 -4.84
N GLU A 2 -31.09 -5.96 -3.95
CA GLU A 2 -30.29 -4.75 -3.82
C GLU A 2 -29.61 -4.80 -2.44
N ILE A 3 -28.28 -4.72 -2.37
CA ILE A 3 -27.56 -4.61 -1.10
C ILE A 3 -27.53 -3.13 -0.74
N ARG A 4 -28.43 -2.68 0.15
CA ARG A 4 -28.40 -1.34 0.74
C ARG A 4 -27.63 -1.39 2.06
N PHE A 5 -26.50 -0.70 2.12
CA PHE A 5 -25.84 -0.39 3.39
C PHE A 5 -26.54 0.83 3.97
N ASP A 6 -27.11 0.72 5.16
CA ASP A 6 -27.73 1.85 5.87
C ASP A 6 -26.67 2.90 6.23
N SER A 7 -25.48 2.45 6.63
CA SER A 7 -24.27 3.27 6.71
C SER A 7 -23.01 2.40 6.74
N ILE A 8 -21.88 2.98 6.32
CA ILE A 8 -20.54 2.45 6.62
C ILE A 8 -19.92 3.42 7.63
N ASN A 9 -19.79 2.98 8.88
CA ASN A 9 -19.10 3.76 9.89
C ASN A 9 -17.67 3.26 10.01
N VAL A 10 -16.71 4.09 9.58
CA VAL A 10 -15.28 3.78 9.69
C VAL A 10 -14.65 4.74 10.67
N TYR A 11 -14.29 4.22 11.83
CA TYR A 11 -13.65 4.99 12.90
C TYR A 11 -12.17 5.28 12.59
N MET A 12 -11.47 4.32 11.97
CA MET A 12 -10.10 4.52 11.51
C MET A 12 -9.80 3.60 10.33
N ILE A 13 -9.07 4.14 9.37
CA ILE A 13 -8.46 3.39 8.27
C ILE A 13 -7.00 3.84 8.18
N GLU A 14 -6.09 2.89 8.02
CA GLU A 14 -4.66 3.18 7.97
C GLU A 14 -4.07 2.85 6.60
N LYS A 15 -2.76 2.99 6.47
CA LYS A 15 -2.07 3.04 5.20
C LYS A 15 -2.31 1.77 4.37
N SER A 16 -2.31 1.92 3.05
CA SER A 16 -2.57 0.85 2.09
C SER A 16 -3.95 0.18 2.19
N SER A 17 -4.98 0.96 2.56
CA SER A 17 -6.33 0.43 2.74
C SER A 17 -7.32 1.06 1.77
N GLY A 18 -8.45 0.39 1.55
CA GLY A 18 -9.59 0.93 0.82
C GLY A 18 -10.88 0.23 1.21
N ILE A 19 -12.00 0.92 1.02
CA ILE A 19 -13.35 0.41 1.29
C ILE A 19 -14.07 0.35 -0.05
N PHE A 20 -14.53 -0.84 -0.44
CA PHE A 20 -15.16 -1.07 -1.74
C PHE A 20 -16.55 -1.66 -1.55
N VAL A 21 -17.54 -1.05 -2.21
CA VAL A 21 -18.94 -1.42 -2.11
C VAL A 21 -19.56 -1.55 -3.50
N GLY A 22 -20.45 -2.52 -3.66
CA GLY A 22 -21.03 -2.89 -4.95
C GLY A 22 -20.09 -3.73 -5.82
N PRO A 23 -20.48 -4.08 -7.06
CA PRO A 23 -19.62 -4.81 -7.99
C PRO A 23 -18.34 -4.01 -8.27
N ASN A 24 -17.18 -4.60 -8.01
CA ASN A 24 -15.89 -3.93 -8.11
C ASN A 24 -14.78 -4.90 -8.55
N ILE A 25 -13.74 -4.36 -9.17
CA ILE A 25 -12.52 -5.09 -9.54
C ILE A 25 -11.33 -4.24 -9.11
N GLN A 26 -10.54 -4.72 -8.14
CA GLN A 26 -9.26 -4.10 -7.76
C GLN A 26 -8.12 -4.88 -8.41
N TYR A 27 -7.50 -4.28 -9.41
CA TYR A 27 -6.35 -4.87 -10.08
C TYR A 27 -5.16 -3.92 -10.06
N GLY A 28 -3.95 -4.48 -10.00
CA GLY A 28 -2.70 -3.70 -10.01
C GLY A 28 -2.39 -2.96 -8.71
N TRP A 29 -2.98 -3.37 -7.59
CA TRP A 29 -2.73 -2.76 -6.29
C TRP A 29 -1.29 -2.98 -5.85
N ARG A 30 -0.57 -1.89 -5.62
CA ARG A 30 0.78 -1.92 -5.07
C ARG A 30 0.98 -0.73 -4.15
N THR A 31 1.38 -1.02 -2.93
CA THR A 31 1.81 -0.01 -1.97
C THR A 31 3.20 -0.35 -1.46
N GLN A 32 3.93 0.68 -1.07
CA GLN A 32 5.28 0.57 -0.55
C GLN A 32 5.38 1.61 0.56
N GLN A 33 5.87 1.20 1.73
CA GLN A 33 5.99 2.09 2.87
C GLN A 33 7.18 1.66 3.72
N LYS A 34 8.04 2.64 4.02
CA LYS A 34 8.93 2.58 5.17
C LYS A 34 8.40 3.57 6.19
N GLU A 35 8.52 3.22 7.46
CA GLU A 35 8.14 4.12 8.53
C GLU A 35 9.10 3.92 9.70
N ASN A 36 9.75 5.00 10.10
CA ASN A 36 10.57 5.03 11.30
C ASN A 36 9.85 5.94 12.29
N VAL A 37 9.16 5.37 13.28
CA VAL A 37 8.49 6.16 14.32
C VAL A 37 9.17 5.93 15.65
N GLY A 38 9.62 7.02 16.27
CA GLY A 38 10.32 6.96 17.55
C GLY A 38 9.37 6.71 18.70
N LEU A 39 8.33 7.54 18.83
CA LEU A 39 7.34 7.44 19.90
C LEU A 39 6.08 6.67 19.50
N GLY A 40 5.69 6.72 18.22
CA GLY A 40 4.43 6.14 17.77
C GLY A 40 3.23 7.05 18.03
N LYS A 41 2.04 6.42 18.04
CA LYS A 41 0.77 7.10 18.29
C LYS A 41 0.43 7.07 19.78
N VAL A 42 -0.03 8.21 20.30
CA VAL A 42 -0.60 8.35 21.64
C VAL A 42 -2.05 8.76 21.46
N ILE A 43 -2.98 7.87 21.79
CA ILE A 43 -4.42 8.06 21.51
C ILE A 43 -5.22 7.72 22.77
N GLY A 44 -6.31 8.45 22.99
CA GLY A 44 -7.17 8.32 24.17
C GLY A 44 -6.98 9.46 25.17
N GLU A 45 -7.77 9.44 26.24
CA GLU A 45 -7.76 10.47 27.28
C GLU A 45 -6.85 10.08 28.45
N GLY A 46 -6.27 11.08 29.14
CA GLY A 46 -5.39 10.84 30.30
C GLY A 46 -3.96 10.42 29.97
N ASN A 47 -3.53 10.57 28.72
CA ASN A 47 -2.17 10.24 28.31
C ASN A 47 -1.14 11.24 28.90
N ILE A 48 -0.25 10.74 29.76
CA ILE A 48 0.85 11.52 30.32
C ILE A 48 2.16 10.88 29.86
N LEU A 49 2.97 11.67 29.15
CA LEU A 49 4.26 11.27 28.63
C LEU A 49 5.32 12.20 29.21
N THR A 50 6.21 11.68 30.06
CA THR A 50 7.28 12.47 30.66
C THR A 50 8.63 11.81 30.44
N GLN A 51 9.65 12.64 30.21
CA GLN A 51 11.06 12.23 30.04
C GLN A 51 11.32 11.22 28.90
N ASN A 52 10.51 11.23 27.85
CA ASN A 52 10.70 10.36 26.70
C ASN A 52 11.83 10.91 25.81
N ILE A 53 12.85 10.09 25.57
CA ILE A 53 13.89 10.34 24.57
C ILE A 53 13.75 9.25 23.52
N ASN A 54 13.42 9.65 22.29
CA ASN A 54 13.30 8.73 21.16
C ASN A 54 14.42 9.02 20.18
N VAL A 55 15.28 8.05 19.94
CA VAL A 55 16.34 8.13 18.95
C VAL A 55 16.04 7.11 17.88
N ILE A 56 15.90 7.59 16.65
CA ILE A 56 15.76 6.75 15.47
C ILE A 56 17.07 6.85 14.73
N HIS A 57 17.72 5.70 14.58
CA HIS A 57 18.93 5.58 13.80
C HIS A 57 18.67 4.59 12.69
N ASP A 58 18.82 5.05 11.46
CA ASP A 58 18.51 4.32 10.25
C ASP A 58 19.74 4.39 9.36
N GLU A 59 20.57 3.34 9.46
CA GLU A 59 21.87 3.24 8.82
C GLU A 59 21.80 2.29 7.62
N ASP A 60 21.80 2.84 6.40
CA ASP A 60 22.17 2.11 5.19
C ASP A 60 22.54 3.06 4.02
N MET A 61 23.43 2.58 3.14
CA MET A 61 23.78 3.30 1.89
C MET A 61 22.61 3.31 0.87
N VAL A 62 21.59 2.48 1.07
CA VAL A 62 20.41 2.36 0.19
C VAL A 62 19.17 2.17 1.04
N ASP A 63 18.38 3.23 1.17
CA ASP A 63 17.09 3.19 1.87
C ASP A 63 15.97 2.70 0.92
N MET A 64 15.28 1.63 1.31
CA MET A 64 14.05 1.10 0.71
C MET A 64 14.04 1.04 -0.84
N PRO A 65 14.89 0.20 -1.47
CA PRO A 65 14.93 0.10 -2.92
C PRO A 65 13.66 -0.58 -3.48
N ILE A 66 12.76 0.20 -4.06
CA ILE A 66 11.53 -0.31 -4.70
C ILE A 66 11.85 -0.83 -6.10
N LYS A 67 11.97 -2.15 -6.29
CA LYS A 67 12.08 -2.76 -7.63
C LYS A 67 10.71 -2.77 -8.32
N LYS A 68 10.57 -2.06 -9.45
CA LYS A 68 9.46 -2.29 -10.38
C LYS A 68 9.79 -3.53 -11.22
N GLU A 69 9.07 -4.63 -11.01
CA GLU A 69 8.92 -5.58 -12.10
C GLU A 69 7.98 -4.91 -13.10
N ALA A 70 8.55 -4.31 -14.16
CA ALA A 70 7.77 -3.98 -15.34
C ALA A 70 7.16 -5.30 -15.81
N ALA A 71 5.83 -5.35 -15.95
CA ALA A 71 5.11 -6.51 -16.48
C ALA A 71 5.76 -6.97 -17.78
N LYS A 72 6.66 -7.96 -17.68
CA LYS A 72 7.21 -8.68 -18.83
C LYS A 72 6.23 -9.77 -19.16
N GLU A 73 5.13 -9.42 -19.82
CA GLU A 73 4.22 -10.33 -20.53
C GLU A 73 3.12 -9.49 -21.18
N SER A 74 3.41 -8.83 -22.31
CA SER A 74 2.84 -9.27 -23.59
C SER A 74 3.46 -8.48 -24.76
N LYS A 75 4.73 -8.76 -25.08
CA LYS A 75 5.30 -8.42 -26.41
C LYS A 75 5.97 -9.62 -27.08
N LYS A 76 5.47 -10.83 -26.81
CA LYS A 76 5.94 -12.08 -27.45
C LYS A 76 4.82 -12.81 -28.21
N ALA A 77 3.94 -12.05 -28.88
CA ALA A 77 2.89 -12.60 -29.75
C ALA A 77 2.78 -11.92 -31.13
N ASN A 78 3.71 -11.03 -31.52
CA ASN A 78 3.77 -10.46 -32.87
C ASN A 78 5.08 -10.87 -33.58
N GLY A 79 5.33 -12.17 -33.65
CA GLY A 79 6.48 -12.74 -34.33
C GLY A 79 6.16 -14.15 -34.81
N ILE A 80 5.19 -14.26 -35.72
CA ILE A 80 4.97 -15.47 -36.53
C ILE A 80 5.12 -15.00 -37.98
N GLY A 81 5.96 -15.72 -38.73
CA GLY A 81 6.78 -15.20 -39.82
C GLY A 81 6.03 -14.73 -41.07
N GLN A 82 6.64 -13.74 -41.72
CA GLN A 82 6.57 -13.58 -43.16
C GLN A 82 7.80 -14.28 -43.78
N GLY A 83 7.54 -15.04 -44.85
CA GLY A 83 8.43 -15.97 -45.55
C GLY A 83 7.78 -17.36 -45.49
N GLU A 84 7.33 -17.99 -46.58
CA GLU A 84 8.03 -18.16 -47.86
C GLU A 84 7.05 -18.35 -49.04
N SER A 85 7.52 -17.98 -50.24
CA SER A 85 7.06 -18.26 -51.62
C SER A 85 5.72 -17.71 -52.11
#